data_AF-A0A2H0YRS9-F1
#
_entry.id   AF-A0A2H0YRS9-F1
#
_cell.length_a   1.000
_cell.length_b   1.000
_cell.length_c   1.000
_cell.angle_alpha   90.00
_cell.angle_beta   90.00
_cell.angle_gamma   90.00
#
_symmetry.space_group_name_H-M   'P 1'
#
loop_
_entity.id
_entity.type
_entity.pdbx_description
1 polymer ?
#
loop_
_entity_poly.entity_id
_entity_poly.type
_entity_poly.pdbx_seq_one_letter_code
_entity_poly.pdbx_strand_id
1 'polypeptide(L)'
;MNFQKNKINKLKKPFLKSSPGVTLVELLLYIALISVVVFTISIFMFLTLQSRIKNETIAEVEQQGLQAMQMITQTVRNATSLNFPIQAASANNTSINVSVPANSPTVFSLSSGQIMTQEGSATAVALTNSRVDVTGLVFENLSPSSTSEILRIRFTVASKNPGGRNEYDYSKTFFTSAQLRP
;
A
#
# COMPACT_ATOMS: atom_id res chain seq x y z
N MET A 1 24.51 22.94 103.77
CA MET A 1 23.68 23.42 102.63
C MET A 1 23.93 22.49 101.45
N ASN A 2 23.00 21.57 101.21
CA ASN A 2 22.90 20.79 99.96
C ASN A 2 22.76 21.77 98.78
N PHE A 3 23.24 21.41 97.59
CA PHE A 3 22.36 21.32 96.40
C PHE A 3 23.03 20.54 95.27
N GLN A 4 22.17 19.86 94.53
CA GLN A 4 22.41 18.72 93.66
C GLN A 4 22.90 19.07 92.25
N LYS A 5 23.55 18.05 91.65
CA LYS A 5 23.45 17.57 90.26
C LYS A 5 23.85 18.53 89.13
N ASN A 6 24.68 17.99 88.22
CA ASN A 6 24.18 17.86 86.85
C ASN A 6 24.82 16.65 86.14
N LYS A 7 24.00 15.64 85.81
CA LYS A 7 24.37 14.52 84.93
C LYS A 7 24.19 15.01 83.49
N ILE A 8 25.28 15.22 82.77
CA ILE A 8 25.24 15.56 81.35
C ILE A 8 24.85 14.30 80.57
N ASN A 9 23.62 14.27 80.05
CA ASN A 9 23.14 13.26 79.11
C ASN A 9 23.94 13.35 77.81
N LYS A 10 24.66 12.28 77.45
CA LYS A 10 25.29 12.14 76.14
C LYS A 10 24.22 11.90 75.08
N LEU A 11 23.96 12.89 74.23
CA LEU A 11 23.14 12.76 73.03
C LEU A 11 23.77 11.71 72.09
N LYS A 12 23.07 10.58 71.89
CA LYS A 12 23.45 9.57 70.90
C LYS A 12 23.20 10.16 69.49
N LYS A 13 24.28 10.39 68.73
CA LYS A 13 24.18 10.81 67.32
C LYS A 13 23.52 9.69 66.50
N PRO A 14 22.54 9.98 65.63
CA PRO A 14 21.99 8.99 64.73
C PRO A 14 23.08 8.59 63.72
N PHE A 15 23.38 7.30 63.64
CA PHE A 15 24.29 6.77 62.63
C PHE A 15 23.62 6.95 61.25
N LEU A 16 24.18 7.84 60.43
CA LEU A 16 23.83 7.91 59.02
C LEU A 16 24.20 6.55 58.39
N LYS A 17 23.18 5.83 57.90
CA LYS A 17 23.34 4.53 57.26
C LYS A 17 24.07 4.75 55.93
N SER A 18 25.29 4.20 55.80
CA SER A 18 26.05 4.25 54.56
C SER A 18 25.37 3.38 53.51
N SER A 19 24.95 3.96 52.39
CA SER A 19 24.47 3.21 51.22
C SER A 19 25.67 2.57 50.52
N PRO A 20 25.63 1.28 50.17
CA PRO A 20 26.71 0.66 49.40
C PRO A 20 26.89 1.39 48.06
N GLY A 21 28.15 1.70 47.72
CA GLY A 21 28.51 2.29 46.43
C GLY A 21 28.49 1.24 45.31
N VAL A 22 28.23 1.68 44.08
CA VAL A 22 28.24 0.81 42.88
C VAL A 22 29.68 0.51 42.48
N THR A 23 29.97 -0.74 42.12
CA THR A 23 31.31 -1.12 41.63
C THR A 23 31.47 -0.81 40.13
N LEU A 24 32.70 -0.60 39.66
CA LEU A 24 32.98 -0.40 38.23
C LEU A 24 32.52 -1.59 37.38
N VAL A 25 32.72 -2.81 37.88
CA VAL A 25 32.32 -4.06 37.20
C VAL A 25 30.80 -4.15 37.07
N GLU A 26 30.06 -3.77 38.12
CA GLU A 26 28.61 -3.73 38.09
C GLU A 26 28.07 -2.70 37.08
N LEU A 27 28.68 -1.52 37.00
CA LEU A 27 28.34 -0.51 35.99
C LEU A 27 28.57 -1.02 34.56
N LEU A 28 29.71 -1.67 34.31
CA LEU A 28 30.02 -2.25 33.00
C LEU A 28 29.02 -3.36 32.63
N LEU A 29 28.63 -4.20 33.59
CA LEU A 29 27.62 -5.24 33.40
C LEU A 29 26.26 -4.62 33.05
N TYR A 30 25.85 -3.53 33.72
CA TYR A 30 24.62 -2.84 33.38
C TYR A 30 24.64 -2.21 31.98
N ILE A 31 25.75 -1.58 31.57
CA ILE A 31 25.90 -1.03 30.21
C ILE A 31 25.81 -2.16 29.18
N ALA A 32 26.47 -3.30 29.43
CA ALA A 32 26.42 -4.45 28.53
C ALA A 32 24.98 -4.97 28.37
N LEU A 33 24.25 -5.16 29.48
CA LEU A 33 22.86 -5.62 29.43
C LEU A 33 21.95 -4.61 28.70
N ILE A 34 22.07 -3.32 28.99
CA ILE A 34 21.30 -2.26 28.32
C ILE A 34 21.61 -2.25 26.82
N SER A 35 22.88 -2.42 26.43
CA SER A 35 23.26 -2.41 25.02
C SER A 35 22.58 -3.53 24.21
N VAL A 36 22.47 -4.73 24.79
CA VAL A 36 21.77 -5.87 24.16
C VAL A 36 20.28 -5.58 24.00
N VAL A 37 19.64 -5.00 25.02
CA VAL A 37 18.22 -4.66 24.98
C VAL A 37 17.94 -3.59 23.92
N VAL A 38 18.72 -2.50 23.90
CA VAL A 38 18.57 -1.42 22.92
C VAL A 38 18.80 -1.92 21.50
N PHE A 39 19.82 -2.76 21.30
CA PHE A 39 20.09 -3.36 19.99
C PHE A 39 18.93 -4.22 19.50
N THR A 40 18.37 -5.06 20.38
CA THR A 40 17.21 -5.91 20.06
C THR A 40 15.98 -5.07 19.68
N ILE A 41 15.69 -4.01 20.45
CA ILE A 41 14.58 -3.09 20.15
C ILE A 41 14.79 -2.41 18.80
N SER A 42 16.03 -2.01 18.49
CA SER A 42 16.36 -1.34 17.23
C SER A 42 16.11 -2.24 16.02
N ILE A 43 16.53 -3.51 16.08
CA ILE A 43 16.25 -4.50 15.03
C ILE A 43 14.74 -4.69 14.87
N PHE A 44 14.03 -4.89 15.97
CA PHE A 44 12.58 -5.08 15.94
C PHE A 44 11.84 -3.88 15.32
N MET A 45 12.26 -2.66 15.65
CA MET A 45 11.72 -1.43 15.08
C MET A 45 11.94 -1.37 13.57
N PHE A 46 13.14 -1.73 13.11
CA PHE A 46 13.46 -1.76 11.68
C PHE A 46 12.59 -2.76 10.90
N LEU A 47 12.44 -3.98 11.43
CA LEU A 47 11.56 -5.00 10.84
C LEU A 47 10.10 -4.54 10.79
N THR A 48 9.63 -3.87 11.83
CA THR A 48 8.27 -3.33 11.89
C THR A 48 8.04 -2.25 10.84
N LEU A 49 9.00 -1.35 10.64
CA LEU A 49 8.94 -0.32 9.60
C LEU A 49 8.92 -0.92 8.19
N GLN A 50 9.76 -1.93 7.92
CA GLN A 50 9.76 -2.62 6.63
C GLN A 50 8.42 -3.32 6.36
N SER A 51 7.87 -4.01 7.37
CA SER A 51 6.57 -4.66 7.27
C SER A 51 5.45 -3.66 6.97
N ARG A 52 5.47 -2.50 7.63
CA ARG A 52 4.52 -1.42 7.36
C ARG A 52 4.61 -0.92 5.91
N ILE A 53 5.81 -0.62 5.41
CA ILE A 53 6.02 -0.15 4.02
C ILE A 53 5.53 -1.20 3.03
N LYS A 54 5.81 -2.48 3.30
CA LYS A 54 5.34 -3.59 2.46
C LYS A 54 3.81 -3.66 2.41
N ASN A 55 3.15 -3.54 3.56
CA ASN A 55 1.69 -3.55 3.63
C ASN A 55 1.07 -2.34 2.93
N GLU A 56 1.66 -1.14 3.07
CA GLU A 56 1.23 0.06 2.34
C GLU A 56 1.40 -0.13 0.83
N THR A 57 2.49 -0.75 0.38
CA THR A 57 2.74 -1.06 -1.03
C THR A 57 1.70 -2.04 -1.59
N ILE A 58 1.39 -3.11 -0.84
CA ILE A 58 0.37 -4.08 -1.22
C ILE A 58 -0.99 -3.38 -1.35
N ALA A 59 -1.37 -2.59 -0.34
CA ALA A 59 -2.63 -1.86 -0.33
C ALA A 59 -2.75 -0.89 -1.52
N GLU A 60 -1.69 -0.17 -1.86
CA GLU A 60 -1.66 0.74 -3.01
C GLU A 60 -1.89 -0.02 -4.33
N VAL A 61 -1.14 -1.11 -4.59
CA VAL A 61 -1.31 -1.91 -5.81
C VAL A 61 -2.71 -2.51 -5.89
N GLU A 62 -3.25 -3.01 -4.78
CA GLU A 62 -4.59 -3.57 -4.74
C GLU A 62 -5.68 -2.52 -4.95
N GLN A 63 -5.59 -1.38 -4.27
CA GLN A 63 -6.57 -0.30 -4.39
C GLN A 63 -6.59 0.28 -5.81
N GLN A 64 -5.42 0.57 -6.40
CA GLN A 64 -5.32 1.11 -7.76
C GLN A 64 -5.86 0.11 -8.78
N GLY A 65 -5.51 -1.18 -8.64
CA GLY A 65 -5.99 -2.23 -9.53
C GLY A 65 -7.50 -2.47 -9.43
N LEU A 66 -8.04 -2.53 -8.21
CA LEU A 66 -9.48 -2.68 -7.99
C LEU A 66 -10.27 -1.47 -8.49
N GLN A 67 -9.79 -0.26 -8.23
CA GLN A 67 -10.43 0.97 -8.69
C GLN A 67 -10.48 1.02 -10.22
N ALA A 68 -9.34 0.81 -10.89
CA ALA A 68 -9.30 0.79 -12.35
C ALA A 68 -10.21 -0.31 -12.92
N MET A 69 -10.17 -1.51 -12.33
CA MET A 69 -11.02 -2.63 -12.77
C MET A 69 -12.52 -2.31 -12.59
N GLN A 70 -12.91 -1.70 -11.48
CA GLN A 70 -14.28 -1.32 -11.20
C GLN A 70 -14.77 -0.25 -12.18
N MET A 71 -13.97 0.79 -12.45
CA MET A 71 -14.33 1.82 -13.42
C MET A 71 -14.52 1.23 -14.81
N ILE A 72 -13.55 0.45 -15.31
CA ILE A 72 -13.65 -0.20 -16.63
C ILE A 72 -14.88 -1.11 -16.69
N THR A 73 -15.08 -1.97 -15.69
CA THR A 73 -16.21 -2.90 -15.65
C THR A 73 -17.55 -2.16 -15.61
N GLN A 74 -17.65 -1.07 -14.86
CA GLN A 74 -18.86 -0.27 -14.78
C GLN A 74 -19.16 0.42 -16.11
N THR A 75 -18.14 1.00 -16.77
CA THR A 75 -18.32 1.61 -18.09
C THR A 75 -18.71 0.57 -19.12
N VAL A 76 -18.10 -0.61 -19.12
CA VAL A 76 -18.48 -1.71 -20.03
C VAL A 76 -19.90 -2.19 -19.77
N ARG A 77 -20.33 -2.35 -18.51
CA ARG A 77 -21.72 -2.77 -18.20
C ARG A 77 -22.76 -1.74 -18.63
N ASN A 78 -22.40 -0.46 -18.61
CA ASN A 78 -23.27 0.66 -18.99
C ASN A 78 -23.11 1.08 -20.46
N ALA A 79 -22.26 0.39 -21.22
CA ALA A 79 -22.07 0.66 -22.63
C ALA A 79 -23.30 0.23 -23.44
N THR A 80 -23.55 0.95 -24.53
CA THR A 80 -24.60 0.63 -25.51
C THR A 80 -24.08 -0.30 -26.60
N SER A 81 -22.80 -0.22 -26.92
CA SER A 81 -22.14 -1.12 -27.88
C SER A 81 -20.62 -1.09 -27.74
N LEU A 82 -19.98 -2.19 -28.14
CA LEU A 82 -18.53 -2.38 -28.19
C LEU A 82 -18.03 -2.15 -29.63
N ASN A 83 -17.21 -1.13 -29.83
CA ASN A 83 -16.63 -0.85 -31.15
C ASN A 83 -15.37 -1.66 -31.42
N PHE A 84 -14.54 -1.85 -30.39
CA PHE A 84 -13.26 -2.51 -30.48
C PHE A 84 -12.84 -3.07 -29.11
N PRO A 85 -12.21 -4.25 -29.01
CA PRO A 85 -11.84 -5.17 -30.10
C PRO A 85 -13.05 -5.83 -30.77
N ILE A 86 -12.89 -6.19 -32.05
CA ILE A 86 -13.91 -6.95 -32.79
C ILE A 86 -14.12 -8.34 -32.18
N GLN A 87 -15.21 -9.02 -32.54
CA GLN A 87 -15.56 -10.34 -32.01
C GLN A 87 -14.39 -11.33 -32.11
N ALA A 88 -14.14 -12.08 -31.03
CA ALA A 88 -13.06 -13.06 -30.90
C ALA A 88 -11.64 -12.48 -31.07
N ALA A 89 -11.47 -11.16 -31.06
CA ALA A 89 -10.17 -10.51 -31.06
C ALA A 89 -9.76 -10.03 -29.66
N SER A 90 -8.45 -9.83 -29.50
CA SER A 90 -7.88 -9.19 -28.32
C SER A 90 -7.01 -8.00 -28.71
N ALA A 91 -6.93 -7.02 -27.83
CA ALA A 91 -6.12 -5.82 -28.03
C ALA A 91 -5.70 -5.19 -26.70
N ASN A 92 -4.75 -4.25 -26.76
CA ASN A 92 -4.28 -3.50 -25.59
C ASN A 92 -5.07 -2.21 -25.32
N ASN A 93 -6.12 -1.97 -26.09
CA ASN A 93 -7.07 -0.89 -25.90
C ASN A 93 -8.49 -1.41 -26.18
N THR A 94 -9.49 -0.64 -25.76
CA THR A 94 -10.91 -0.89 -26.06
C THR A 94 -11.59 0.45 -26.34
N SER A 95 -12.58 0.42 -27.22
CA SER A 95 -13.45 1.54 -27.53
C SER A 95 -14.89 1.07 -27.38
N ILE A 96 -15.63 1.72 -26.49
CA ILE A 96 -17.02 1.42 -26.19
C ILE A 96 -17.87 2.68 -26.33
N ASN A 97 -19.06 2.51 -26.89
CA ASN A 97 -20.06 3.56 -26.90
C ASN A 97 -20.85 3.53 -25.60
N VAL A 98 -21.09 4.69 -25.02
CA VAL A 98 -21.86 4.85 -23.78
C VAL A 98 -23.12 5.65 -24.06
N SER A 99 -24.13 5.51 -23.20
CA SER A 99 -25.44 6.16 -23.40
C SER A 99 -25.39 7.69 -23.38
N VAL A 100 -24.37 8.28 -22.74
CA VAL A 100 -24.15 9.72 -22.68
C VAL A 100 -23.32 10.14 -23.92
N PRO A 101 -23.88 10.87 -24.90
CA PRO A 101 -23.19 11.15 -26.16
C PRO A 101 -21.89 11.95 -26.00
N ALA A 102 -21.82 12.84 -25.01
CA ALA A 102 -20.63 13.64 -24.73
C ALA A 102 -19.41 12.80 -24.34
N ASN A 103 -19.65 11.62 -23.76
CA ASN A 103 -18.59 10.72 -23.28
C ASN A 103 -18.33 9.57 -24.27
N SER A 104 -19.06 9.53 -25.39
CA SER A 104 -18.99 8.46 -26.38
C SER A 104 -18.13 8.89 -27.59
N PRO A 105 -17.19 8.05 -28.06
CA PRO A 105 -16.77 6.78 -27.47
C PRO A 105 -15.94 6.99 -26.21
N THR A 106 -16.05 6.08 -25.24
CA THR A 106 -15.10 5.97 -24.13
C THR A 106 -14.02 4.97 -24.51
N VAL A 107 -12.76 5.40 -24.48
CA VAL A 107 -11.60 4.61 -24.88
C VAL A 107 -10.72 4.34 -23.66
N PHE A 108 -10.42 3.07 -23.40
CA PHE A 108 -9.40 2.69 -22.43
C PHE A 108 -8.14 2.21 -23.14
N SER A 109 -6.99 2.72 -22.71
CA SER A 109 -5.69 2.35 -23.29
C SER A 109 -4.60 2.34 -22.23
N LEU A 110 -3.45 1.76 -22.56
CA LEU A 110 -2.25 1.80 -21.73
C LEU A 110 -1.25 2.80 -22.32
N SER A 111 -0.83 3.78 -21.54
CA SER A 111 0.23 4.72 -21.93
C SER A 111 1.14 5.01 -20.74
N SER A 112 2.45 4.99 -20.96
CA SER A 112 3.46 5.33 -19.94
C SER A 112 3.31 4.58 -18.60
N GLY A 113 2.86 3.32 -18.64
CA GLY A 113 2.64 2.52 -17.44
C GLY A 113 1.36 2.86 -16.67
N GLN A 114 0.44 3.63 -17.25
CA GLN A 114 -0.83 3.99 -16.62
C GLN A 114 -2.00 3.64 -17.53
N ILE A 115 -3.10 3.18 -16.93
CA ILE A 115 -4.35 3.01 -17.68
C ILE A 115 -4.95 4.40 -17.88
N MET A 116 -5.23 4.74 -19.13
CA MET A 116 -5.83 6.00 -19.53
C MET A 116 -7.28 5.77 -19.93
N THR A 117 -8.17 6.69 -19.53
CA THR A 117 -9.55 6.80 -20.02
C THR A 117 -9.68 8.07 -20.86
N GLN A 118 -10.29 7.96 -22.02
CA GLN A 118 -10.66 9.10 -22.86
C GLN A 118 -12.16 9.05 -23.10
N GLU A 119 -12.87 10.09 -22.69
CA GLU A 119 -14.32 10.21 -22.88
C GLU A 119 -14.61 11.16 -24.04
N GLY A 120 -15.17 10.63 -25.14
CA GLY A 120 -15.44 11.39 -26.35
C GLY A 120 -14.18 12.06 -26.93
N SER A 121 -14.25 13.37 -27.15
CA SER A 121 -13.13 14.19 -27.65
C SER A 121 -12.27 14.81 -26.55
N ALA A 122 -12.52 14.50 -25.28
CA ALA A 122 -11.74 15.02 -24.17
C ALA A 122 -10.30 14.48 -24.20
N THR A 123 -9.42 15.12 -23.44
CA THR A 123 -8.05 14.62 -23.21
C THR A 123 -8.08 13.36 -22.36
N ALA A 124 -7.25 12.38 -22.69
CA ALA A 124 -7.14 11.16 -21.89
C ALA A 124 -6.62 11.44 -20.47
N VAL A 125 -7.26 10.85 -19.46
CA VAL A 125 -6.93 10.99 -18.03
C VAL A 125 -6.47 9.66 -17.47
N ALA A 126 -5.46 9.67 -16.59
CA ALA A 126 -4.98 8.47 -15.94
C ALA A 126 -5.96 7.97 -14.87
N LEU A 127 -6.30 6.69 -14.92
CA LEU A 127 -7.11 5.99 -13.91
C LEU A 127 -6.28 5.50 -12.72
N THR A 128 -4.98 5.28 -12.94
CA THR A 128 -4.03 4.84 -11.91
C THR A 128 -3.08 5.98 -11.57
N ASN A 129 -2.62 6.06 -10.32
CA ASN A 129 -1.64 7.06 -9.91
C ASN A 129 -0.22 6.76 -10.44
N SER A 130 0.75 7.60 -10.09
CA SER A 130 2.16 7.50 -10.51
C SER A 130 3.03 6.60 -9.62
N ARG A 131 2.46 6.01 -8.56
CA ARG A 131 3.15 5.09 -7.63
C ARG A 131 3.11 3.64 -8.09
N VAL A 132 2.25 3.34 -9.06
CA VAL A 132 2.10 2.02 -9.66
C VAL A 132 2.38 2.09 -11.15
N ASP A 133 2.93 1.01 -11.68
CA ASP A 133 3.11 0.79 -13.11
C ASP A 133 2.20 -0.37 -13.54
N VAL A 134 1.41 -0.13 -14.58
CA VAL A 134 0.51 -1.10 -15.20
C VAL A 134 1.16 -1.67 -16.45
N THR A 135 1.11 -2.99 -16.59
CA THR A 135 1.63 -3.73 -17.73
C THR A 135 0.63 -4.80 -18.18
N GLY A 136 0.79 -5.29 -19.41
CA GLY A 136 -0.02 -6.41 -19.92
C GLY A 136 -1.53 -6.15 -19.96
N LEU A 137 -1.95 -4.89 -20.20
CA LEU A 137 -3.35 -4.56 -20.41
C LEU A 137 -3.84 -5.24 -21.70
N VAL A 138 -4.86 -6.08 -21.55
CA VAL A 138 -5.49 -6.84 -22.62
C VAL A 138 -7.00 -6.82 -22.43
N PHE A 139 -7.69 -6.44 -23.49
CA PHE A 139 -9.13 -6.58 -23.67
C PHE A 139 -9.36 -7.69 -24.69
N GLU A 140 -10.20 -8.66 -24.35
CA GLU A 140 -10.54 -9.80 -25.20
C GLU A 140 -12.06 -9.83 -25.37
N ASN A 141 -12.52 -9.74 -26.61
CA ASN A 141 -13.94 -9.80 -26.93
C ASN A 141 -14.38 -11.27 -27.04
N LEU A 142 -15.19 -11.71 -26.08
CA LEU A 142 -15.72 -13.08 -25.95
C LEU A 142 -17.20 -13.18 -26.34
N SER A 143 -17.70 -12.19 -27.08
CA SER A 143 -19.11 -12.11 -27.43
C SER A 143 -19.50 -13.30 -28.33
N PRO A 144 -20.48 -14.13 -27.95
CA PRO A 144 -20.96 -15.21 -28.82
C PRO A 144 -21.76 -14.69 -30.04
N SER A 145 -22.36 -13.49 -29.92
CA SER A 145 -23.11 -12.81 -30.98
C SER A 145 -23.06 -11.29 -30.77
N SER A 146 -23.51 -10.51 -31.76
CA SER A 146 -23.63 -9.05 -31.68
C SER A 146 -24.71 -8.55 -30.70
N THR A 147 -25.51 -9.46 -30.14
CA THR A 147 -26.59 -9.15 -29.18
C THR A 147 -26.19 -9.43 -27.73
N SER A 148 -25.06 -10.12 -27.52
CA SER A 148 -24.55 -10.45 -26.20
C SER A 148 -23.07 -10.13 -26.16
N GLU A 149 -22.76 -8.86 -25.88
CA GLU A 149 -21.39 -8.38 -25.90
C GLU A 149 -20.69 -8.64 -24.57
N ILE A 150 -19.62 -9.44 -24.60
CA ILE A 150 -18.83 -9.83 -23.43
C ILE A 150 -17.38 -9.41 -23.66
N LEU A 151 -16.83 -8.62 -22.73
CA LEU A 151 -15.45 -8.19 -22.74
C LEU A 151 -14.72 -8.76 -21.52
N ARG A 152 -13.68 -9.56 -21.76
CA ARG A 152 -12.71 -9.93 -20.73
C ARG A 152 -11.62 -8.88 -20.66
N ILE A 153 -11.27 -8.49 -19.44
CA ILE A 153 -10.25 -7.49 -19.16
C ILE A 153 -9.19 -8.16 -18.30
N ARG A 154 -7.92 -7.95 -18.63
CA ARG A 154 -6.77 -8.43 -17.85
C ARG A 154 -5.66 -7.38 -17.87
N PHE A 155 -5.04 -7.13 -16.72
CA PHE A 155 -3.84 -6.31 -16.61
C PHE A 155 -3.06 -6.65 -15.34
N THR A 156 -1.78 -6.31 -15.32
CA THR A 156 -0.91 -6.47 -14.15
C THR A 156 -0.53 -5.11 -13.60
N VAL A 157 -0.71 -4.91 -12.30
CA VAL A 157 -0.28 -3.71 -11.59
C VAL A 157 0.91 -4.08 -10.73
N ALA A 158 1.99 -3.30 -10.81
CA ALA A 158 3.17 -3.42 -9.96
C ALA A 158 3.43 -2.10 -9.24
N SER A 159 4.01 -2.15 -8.05
CA SER A 159 4.50 -0.93 -7.41
C SER A 159 5.78 -0.45 -8.08
N LYS A 160 5.92 0.86 -8.22
CA LYS A 160 7.10 1.48 -8.79
C LYS A 160 8.28 1.40 -7.82
N ASN A 161 9.28 0.60 -8.17
CA ASN A 161 10.42 0.30 -7.31
C ASN A 161 11.78 0.54 -8.02
N PRO A 162 12.14 1.80 -8.32
CA PRO A 162 13.40 2.10 -9.01
C PRO A 162 14.63 1.74 -8.18
N GLY A 163 14.49 1.67 -6.85
CA GLY A 163 15.58 1.32 -5.93
C GLY A 163 15.75 -0.18 -5.68
N GLY A 164 14.93 -1.05 -6.30
CA GLY A 164 15.04 -2.51 -6.13
C GLY A 164 14.84 -3.00 -4.69
N ARG A 165 14.11 -2.24 -3.87
CA ARG A 165 13.91 -2.53 -2.45
C ARG A 165 12.80 -3.56 -2.26
N ASN A 166 13.05 -4.61 -1.49
CA ASN A 166 12.09 -5.71 -1.28
C ASN A 166 10.75 -5.25 -0.69
N GLU A 167 10.75 -4.18 0.13
CA GLU A 167 9.53 -3.63 0.70
C GLU A 167 8.57 -3.07 -0.35
N TYR A 168 9.09 -2.62 -1.50
CA TYR A 168 8.29 -2.10 -2.62
C TYR A 168 8.08 -3.12 -3.74
N ASP A 169 8.63 -4.33 -3.61
CA ASP A 169 8.54 -5.35 -4.66
C ASP A 169 7.21 -6.12 -4.57
N TYR A 170 6.18 -5.61 -5.21
CA TYR A 170 4.88 -6.28 -5.23
C TYR A 170 4.17 -6.03 -6.55
N SER A 171 3.59 -7.10 -7.10
CA SER A 171 2.76 -7.04 -8.30
C SER A 171 1.58 -8.00 -8.19
N LYS A 172 0.48 -7.65 -8.84
CA LYS A 172 -0.74 -8.45 -8.89
C LYS A 172 -1.41 -8.33 -10.25
N THR A 173 -1.85 -9.47 -10.78
CA THR A 173 -2.64 -9.51 -12.01
C THR A 173 -4.12 -9.50 -11.68
N PHE A 174 -4.83 -8.57 -12.30
CA PHE A 174 -6.27 -8.43 -12.22
C PHE A 174 -6.89 -8.97 -13.50
N PHE A 175 -7.99 -9.70 -13.37
CA PHE A 175 -8.77 -10.17 -14.50
C PHE A 175 -10.25 -10.19 -14.13
N THR A 176 -11.10 -9.87 -15.10
CA THR A 176 -12.56 -9.99 -14.96
C THR A 176 -13.21 -10.14 -16.32
N SER A 177 -14.50 -10.41 -16.34
CA SER A 177 -15.32 -10.33 -17.56
C SER A 177 -16.57 -9.50 -17.26
N ALA A 178 -16.92 -8.65 -18.21
CA ALA A 178 -18.06 -7.75 -18.12
C ALA A 178 -18.95 -7.96 -19.35
N GLN A 179 -20.24 -8.12 -19.13
CA GLN A 179 -21.25 -8.17 -20.18
C GLN A 179 -21.98 -6.84 -20.22
N LEU A 180 -22.28 -6.35 -21.42
CA LEU A 180 -23.12 -5.17 -21.60
C LEU A 180 -24.55 -5.46 -21.12
N ARG A 181 -25.20 -4.48 -20.50
CA ARG A 181 -26.61 -4.61 -20.16
C ARG A 181 -27.47 -4.41 -21.42
N PRO A 182 -28.47 -5.28 -21.66
CA PRO A 182 -29.45 -5.08 -22.72
C PRO A 182 -30.35 -3.87 -22.45
#